data_AF-A0A6C0I822-F1
#
_entry.id   AF-A0A6C0I822-F1
#
_cell.length_a   1.000
_cell.length_b   1.000
_cell.length_c   1.000
_cell.angle_alpha   90.00
_cell.angle_beta   90.00
_cell.angle_gamma   90.00
#
_symmetry.space_group_name_H-M   'P 1'
#
loop_
_entity.id
_entity.type
_entity.pdbx_description
1 polymer ?
#
loop_
_entity_poly.entity_id
_entity_poly.type
_entity_poly.pdbx_seq_one_letter_code
_entity_poly.pdbx_strand_id
1 'polypeptide(L)'
;MGGGLMQLVAYGAQDVYLTGNPQITFWKVTYRRYTNFAIESIEQTFNGQADFGRRVQCVISRNGDLAYRTYLQVTLPEINQLMGIASFAVGSGSGVYARWLDFPGEQLIAQVEVEIGGQRIDRQYGDWMHIWNQLTMTSEQQRGYFKMIGNTTQLTFITDPSFSEVDGPCDSLAPRQVCAPRNALPETTLYIPLQFWFCTNPGLALPLIALQYHEVKINLDIRPIDECLWAVTTLSCNDNSSNPIKASGQYAPGRPVPAAIAYNQSLVAASLYVDYVFLDTDERRRFAQNPHEYLITQLQFTGDESVGSSSNKIKLNFNHPVKELIWVVQPDQNVDYCSSLVCDALLFKVLGAQPFNYTDAIDALPNAIHAFGGPAAVAADSRAYIDARGLFDDAGALDYDIPSGFTGYWHGPQNPYNEANMGGVPVPQNPNLGVDPSILAALKDLSSGHNDNSTVSDAGTFVMTEASLDLHCWGQNPVVTAKLQLNGQDRFSEREGTYFSWVQPYQSHTRCPDEGINVYSFALRPEEHQPSGTCNFSRIDNATLQLVLSNATVEGTKTAKVRVYATNYNVLRIMSGMGGLAYSN
;
A
#
# COMPACT_ATOMS: atom_id res chain seq x y z
N MET A 1 21.27 -36.87 -45.46
CA MET A 1 20.74 -37.03 -44.09
C MET A 1 20.37 -35.63 -43.59
N GLY A 2 19.14 -35.41 -43.11
CA GLY A 2 18.72 -34.08 -42.63
C GLY A 2 19.46 -33.69 -41.34
N GLY A 3 19.73 -32.40 -41.14
CA GLY A 3 20.53 -31.89 -40.02
C GLY A 3 20.04 -32.35 -38.63
N GLY A 4 18.73 -32.38 -38.40
CA GLY A 4 18.17 -32.86 -37.13
C GLY A 4 18.36 -34.36 -36.88
N LEU A 5 18.42 -35.18 -37.93
CA LEU A 5 18.66 -36.62 -37.80
C LEU A 5 20.13 -36.90 -37.48
N MET A 6 21.05 -36.10 -38.03
CA MET A 6 22.48 -36.14 -37.66
C MET A 6 22.70 -35.79 -36.18
N GLN A 7 21.97 -34.81 -35.64
CA GLN A 7 22.03 -34.46 -34.21
C GLN A 7 21.56 -35.61 -33.31
N LEU A 8 20.51 -36.34 -33.70
CA LEU A 8 20.02 -37.49 -32.94
C LEU A 8 21.02 -38.67 -32.92
N VAL A 9 21.75 -38.86 -34.03
CA VAL A 9 22.76 -39.92 -34.17
C VAL A 9 24.05 -39.59 -33.42
N ALA A 10 24.32 -38.31 -33.15
CA ALA A 10 25.47 -37.84 -32.38
C ALA A 10 25.31 -38.08 -30.87
N TYR A 11 25.00 -39.32 -30.47
CA TYR A 11 24.83 -39.76 -29.08
C TYR A 11 26.17 -40.16 -28.46
N GLY A 12 26.48 -39.65 -27.26
CA GLY A 12 27.70 -39.91 -26.52
C GLY A 12 27.46 -40.47 -25.11
N ALA A 13 28.55 -40.75 -24.39
CA ALA A 13 28.47 -41.28 -23.02
C ALA A 13 27.84 -40.31 -22.01
N GLN A 14 27.90 -38.99 -22.26
CA GLN A 14 27.31 -37.96 -21.41
C GLN A 14 25.77 -37.95 -21.49
N ASP A 15 25.20 -38.34 -22.62
CA ASP A 15 23.76 -38.33 -22.86
C ASP A 15 23.02 -39.37 -22.01
N VAL A 16 23.72 -40.33 -21.41
CA VAL A 16 23.14 -41.32 -20.49
C VAL A 16 22.44 -40.63 -19.30
N TYR A 17 22.95 -39.49 -18.81
CA TYR A 17 22.32 -38.73 -17.72
C TYR A 17 21.05 -37.98 -18.13
N LEU A 18 20.87 -37.71 -19.43
CA LEU A 18 19.78 -36.88 -19.94
C LEU A 18 18.72 -37.72 -20.67
N THR A 19 19.14 -38.61 -21.57
CA THR A 19 18.27 -39.30 -22.53
C THR A 19 18.49 -40.81 -22.60
N GLY A 20 19.33 -41.40 -21.74
CA GLY A 20 19.63 -42.84 -21.75
C GLY A 20 18.40 -43.73 -21.52
N ASN A 21 17.70 -43.53 -20.39
CA ASN A 21 16.42 -44.18 -20.06
C ASN A 21 15.37 -43.11 -19.73
N PRO A 22 14.76 -42.48 -20.74
CA PRO A 22 13.87 -41.33 -20.52
C PRO A 22 12.62 -41.76 -19.75
N GLN A 23 12.36 -41.11 -18.61
CA GLN A 23 11.19 -41.36 -17.76
C GLN A 23 10.01 -40.44 -18.09
N ILE A 24 10.26 -39.36 -18.82
CA ILE A 24 9.27 -38.38 -19.25
C ILE A 24 9.44 -38.11 -20.74
N THR A 25 8.36 -37.67 -21.39
CA THR A 25 8.41 -37.16 -22.76
C THR A 25 7.71 -35.81 -22.81
N PHE A 26 8.32 -34.85 -23.49
CA PHE A 26 7.73 -33.52 -23.68
C PHE A 26 6.68 -33.49 -24.80
N TRP A 27 6.60 -34.55 -25.61
CA TRP A 27 5.71 -34.63 -26.77
C TRP A 27 4.37 -35.31 -26.46
N LYS A 28 4.19 -35.81 -25.23
CA LYS A 28 2.92 -36.39 -24.76
C LYS A 28 2.67 -36.01 -23.32
N VAL A 29 1.73 -35.09 -23.12
CA VAL A 29 1.26 -34.71 -21.78
C VAL A 29 0.31 -35.79 -21.26
N THR A 30 0.53 -36.25 -20.03
CA THR A 30 -0.41 -37.15 -19.32
C THR A 30 -1.19 -36.33 -18.30
N TYR A 31 -2.51 -36.25 -18.48
CA TYR A 31 -3.39 -35.55 -17.54
C TYR A 31 -3.76 -36.49 -16.39
N ARG A 32 -3.57 -36.04 -15.15
CA ARG A 32 -4.07 -36.74 -13.97
C ARG A 32 -5.54 -36.39 -13.79
N ARG A 33 -6.41 -37.41 -13.73
CA ARG A 33 -7.83 -37.23 -13.40
C ARG A 33 -7.94 -36.75 -11.95
N TYR A 34 -8.75 -35.73 -11.71
CA TYR A 34 -9.05 -35.18 -10.39
C TYR A 34 -10.51 -35.47 -10.01
N THR A 35 -10.86 -35.30 -8.74
CA THR A 35 -12.23 -35.47 -8.24
C THR A 35 -13.11 -34.30 -8.66
N ASN A 36 -14.40 -34.54 -8.86
CA ASN A 36 -15.31 -33.46 -9.26
C ASN A 36 -15.58 -32.53 -8.07
N PHE A 37 -15.47 -31.22 -8.30
CA PHE A 37 -15.77 -30.19 -7.29
C PHE A 37 -16.35 -28.93 -7.97
N ALA A 38 -17.06 -28.12 -7.20
CA ALA A 38 -17.52 -26.79 -7.61
C ALA A 38 -17.13 -25.75 -6.56
N ILE A 39 -16.97 -24.50 -6.98
CA ILE A 39 -16.63 -23.36 -6.10
C ILE A 39 -17.73 -22.30 -6.24
N GLU A 40 -18.19 -21.78 -5.10
CA GLU A 40 -19.12 -20.65 -5.04
C GLU A 40 -18.70 -19.69 -3.92
N SER A 41 -18.65 -18.39 -4.22
CA SER A 41 -18.40 -17.35 -3.23
C SER A 41 -19.71 -16.95 -2.57
N ILE A 42 -19.81 -17.13 -1.25
CA ILE A 42 -21.03 -16.81 -0.50
C ILE A 42 -20.71 -15.80 0.61
N GLU A 43 -21.48 -14.71 0.63
CA GLU A 43 -21.40 -13.66 1.64
C GLU A 43 -21.75 -14.18 3.05
N GLN A 44 -20.98 -13.74 4.03
CA GLN A 44 -21.17 -13.96 5.45
C GLN A 44 -21.33 -12.60 6.15
N THR A 45 -22.26 -12.54 7.08
CA THR A 45 -22.58 -11.32 7.82
C THR A 45 -21.87 -11.29 9.16
N PHE A 46 -21.47 -10.09 9.59
CA PHE A 46 -20.89 -9.90 10.91
C PHE A 46 -21.97 -9.91 12.00
N ASN A 47 -21.62 -10.47 13.15
CA ASN A 47 -22.37 -10.33 14.38
C ASN A 47 -22.10 -8.94 14.97
N GLY A 48 -23.06 -8.04 14.81
CA GLY A 48 -22.96 -6.65 15.25
C GLY A 48 -22.65 -5.69 14.09
N GLN A 49 -22.66 -4.39 14.39
CA GLN A 49 -22.36 -3.36 13.40
C GLN A 49 -20.84 -3.21 13.26
N ALA A 50 -20.33 -3.60 12.09
CA ALA A 50 -18.96 -3.31 11.69
C ALA A 50 -18.81 -1.81 11.44
N ASP A 51 -17.90 -1.19 12.17
CA ASP A 51 -17.63 0.24 12.09
C ASP A 51 -16.17 0.51 12.53
N PHE A 52 -15.67 1.70 12.23
CA PHE A 52 -14.33 2.11 12.63
C PHE A 52 -14.12 2.01 14.15
N GLY A 53 -12.94 1.53 14.55
CA GLY A 53 -12.56 1.37 15.96
C GLY A 53 -13.30 0.26 16.71
N ARG A 54 -14.10 -0.57 16.02
CA ARG A 54 -14.86 -1.66 16.64
C ARG A 54 -14.28 -3.03 16.27
N ARG A 55 -14.50 -3.97 17.19
CA ARG A 55 -14.27 -5.40 16.99
C ARG A 55 -15.57 -6.09 16.60
N VAL A 56 -15.54 -6.83 15.50
CA VAL A 56 -16.66 -7.63 15.00
C VAL A 56 -16.27 -9.09 14.80
N GLN A 57 -17.26 -9.98 14.86
CA GLN A 57 -17.06 -11.41 14.69
C GLN A 57 -17.97 -11.93 13.58
N CYS A 58 -17.41 -12.73 12.68
CA CYS A 58 -18.15 -13.44 11.65
C CYS A 58 -18.07 -14.95 11.93
N VAL A 59 -19.22 -15.63 12.01
CA VAL A 59 -19.26 -17.10 12.09
C VAL A 59 -19.38 -17.63 10.67
N ILE A 60 -18.44 -18.47 10.24
CA ILE A 60 -18.48 -19.07 8.91
C ILE A 60 -19.61 -20.11 8.88
N SER A 61 -20.63 -19.85 8.06
CA SER A 61 -21.73 -20.80 7.87
C SER A 61 -21.27 -22.07 7.14
N ARG A 62 -21.99 -23.18 7.35
CA ARG A 62 -21.66 -24.47 6.73
C ARG A 62 -22.40 -24.65 5.41
N ASN A 63 -22.23 -23.71 4.50
CA ASN A 63 -22.89 -23.75 3.19
C ASN A 63 -22.21 -24.71 2.21
N GLY A 64 -20.89 -24.91 2.33
CA GLY A 64 -20.12 -25.91 1.57
C GLY A 64 -19.30 -26.85 2.45
N ASP A 65 -18.52 -27.73 1.80
CA ASP A 65 -17.75 -28.78 2.49
C ASP A 65 -16.37 -28.29 2.95
N LEU A 66 -15.69 -27.46 2.14
CA LEU A 66 -14.43 -26.79 2.49
C LEU A 66 -14.57 -25.27 2.35
N ALA A 67 -13.82 -24.52 3.16
CA ALA A 67 -13.62 -23.07 2.99
C ALA A 67 -12.24 -22.78 2.40
N TYR A 68 -12.19 -21.92 1.38
CA TYR A 68 -10.98 -21.50 0.69
C TYR A 68 -10.76 -19.98 0.84
N ARG A 69 -10.44 -19.28 -0.25
CA ARG A 69 -10.17 -17.85 -0.26
C ARG A 69 -11.29 -17.08 0.43
N THR A 70 -10.87 -16.16 1.28
CA THR A 70 -11.77 -15.33 2.05
C THR A 70 -11.41 -13.87 1.81
N TYR A 71 -12.42 -13.07 1.49
CA TYR A 71 -12.28 -11.65 1.18
C TYR A 71 -13.11 -10.84 2.17
N LEU A 72 -12.51 -9.79 2.73
CA LEU A 72 -13.22 -8.78 3.48
C LEU A 72 -13.74 -7.73 2.50
N GLN A 73 -15.06 -7.64 2.37
CA GLN A 73 -15.70 -6.55 1.63
C GLN A 73 -16.02 -5.41 2.59
N VAL A 74 -15.58 -4.20 2.27
CA VAL A 74 -15.89 -2.99 3.04
C VAL A 74 -16.29 -1.87 2.10
N THR A 75 -17.39 -1.18 2.40
CA THR A 75 -17.83 0.00 1.68
C THR A 75 -17.50 1.25 2.50
N LEU A 76 -16.55 2.03 2.01
CA LEU A 76 -16.13 3.31 2.59
C LEU A 76 -17.19 4.39 2.32
N PRO A 77 -17.48 5.27 3.29
CA PRO A 77 -18.45 6.34 3.11
C PRO A 77 -17.94 7.43 2.17
N GLU A 78 -18.88 8.14 1.53
CA GLU A 78 -18.57 9.38 0.82
C GLU A 78 -18.15 10.48 1.80
N ILE A 79 -17.04 11.17 1.51
CA ILE A 79 -16.62 12.37 2.25
C ILE A 79 -16.82 13.58 1.34
N ASN A 80 -17.88 14.35 1.62
CA ASN A 80 -18.28 15.48 0.78
C ASN A 80 -17.92 16.84 1.40
N GLN A 81 -18.07 17.89 0.58
CA GLN A 81 -17.71 19.26 0.94
C GLN A 81 -18.55 19.87 2.09
N LEU A 82 -19.75 19.33 2.36
CA LEU A 82 -20.61 19.78 3.46
C LEU A 82 -20.07 19.37 4.84
N MET A 83 -19.12 18.43 4.89
CA MET A 83 -18.53 17.93 6.13
C MET A 83 -17.44 18.85 6.72
N GLY A 84 -17.20 20.02 6.11
CA GLY A 84 -16.19 20.98 6.58
C GLY A 84 -16.80 21.97 7.55
N ILE A 85 -17.81 22.69 7.08
CA ILE A 85 -18.69 23.58 7.84
C ILE A 85 -20.06 23.43 7.16
N ALA A 86 -21.16 23.32 7.92
CA ALA A 86 -22.50 22.94 7.46
C ALA A 86 -23.17 23.86 6.38
N SER A 87 -22.41 24.77 5.76
CA SER A 87 -22.77 25.60 4.61
C SER A 87 -21.58 25.66 3.65
N PHE A 88 -21.69 25.02 2.48
CA PHE A 88 -20.69 25.06 1.40
C PHE A 88 -21.24 25.84 0.20
N ALA A 89 -20.40 26.69 -0.40
CA ALA A 89 -20.62 27.28 -1.72
C ALA A 89 -19.33 27.18 -2.54
N VAL A 90 -19.44 26.80 -3.81
CA VAL A 90 -18.29 26.68 -4.73
C VAL A 90 -17.54 28.02 -4.78
N GLY A 91 -16.22 27.98 -4.58
CA GLY A 91 -15.36 29.18 -4.55
C GLY A 91 -15.36 29.96 -3.23
N SER A 92 -16.12 29.53 -2.21
CA SER A 92 -15.90 29.98 -0.83
C SER A 92 -14.81 29.13 -0.19
N GLY A 93 -13.81 29.74 0.46
CA GLY A 93 -12.71 29.03 1.14
C GLY A 93 -13.15 28.28 2.40
N SER A 94 -14.24 27.51 2.31
CA SER A 94 -14.94 26.83 3.38
C SER A 94 -15.41 25.48 2.85
N GLY A 95 -14.49 24.53 2.74
CA GLY A 95 -14.75 23.16 2.28
C GLY A 95 -13.88 22.14 3.00
N VAL A 96 -13.94 20.89 2.54
CA VAL A 96 -13.18 19.76 3.09
C VAL A 96 -12.06 19.39 2.13
N TYR A 97 -10.86 19.30 2.67
CA TYR A 97 -9.75 18.65 2.00
C TYR A 97 -9.56 17.29 2.66
N ALA A 98 -9.85 16.22 1.93
CA ALA A 98 -9.78 14.87 2.48
C ALA A 98 -9.06 13.91 1.54
N ARG A 99 -8.41 12.91 2.13
CA ARG A 99 -7.95 11.69 1.45
C ARG A 99 -7.96 10.53 2.43
N TRP A 100 -8.14 9.32 1.92
CA TRP A 100 -7.76 8.13 2.67
C TRP A 100 -6.23 8.01 2.68
N LEU A 101 -5.69 7.55 3.81
CA LEU A 101 -4.26 7.22 3.89
C LEU A 101 -3.94 6.04 2.97
N ASP A 102 -2.66 5.94 2.60
CA ASP A 102 -2.19 5.02 1.57
C ASP A 102 -2.57 3.57 1.92
N PHE A 103 -2.91 2.78 0.90
CA PHE A 103 -3.39 1.40 1.05
C PHE A 103 -4.54 1.25 2.08
N PRO A 104 -5.68 1.95 1.87
CA PRO A 104 -6.72 2.07 2.89
C PRO A 104 -7.32 0.72 3.30
N GLY A 105 -7.43 -0.24 2.38
CA GLY A 105 -7.92 -1.58 2.70
C GLY A 105 -7.04 -2.37 3.67
N GLU A 106 -5.71 -2.24 3.55
CA GLU A 106 -4.77 -2.87 4.49
C GLU A 106 -4.69 -2.07 5.79
N GLN A 107 -4.67 -0.74 5.70
CA GLN A 107 -4.63 0.15 6.87
C GLN A 107 -5.86 -0.02 7.76
N LEU A 108 -7.04 -0.26 7.17
CA LEU A 108 -8.29 -0.45 7.90
C LEU A 108 -8.22 -1.62 8.91
N ILE A 109 -7.47 -2.68 8.58
CA ILE A 109 -7.38 -3.88 9.39
C ILE A 109 -6.33 -3.68 10.49
N ALA A 110 -6.77 -3.56 11.74
CA ALA A 110 -5.87 -3.57 12.88
C ALA A 110 -5.33 -4.98 13.09
N GLN A 111 -6.23 -5.95 13.21
CA GLN A 111 -5.91 -7.38 13.26
C GLN A 111 -7.10 -8.22 12.84
N VAL A 112 -6.82 -9.42 12.33
CA VAL A 112 -7.81 -10.44 12.00
C VAL A 112 -7.37 -11.78 12.58
N GLU A 113 -8.29 -12.49 13.22
CA GLU A 113 -8.03 -13.77 13.87
C GLU A 113 -8.94 -14.85 13.33
N VAL A 114 -8.39 -16.05 13.14
CA VAL A 114 -9.18 -17.27 12.90
C VAL A 114 -9.22 -18.08 14.18
N GLU A 115 -10.43 -18.40 14.62
CA GLU A 115 -10.73 -19.20 15.80
C GLU A 115 -11.50 -20.45 15.38
N ILE A 116 -11.10 -21.61 15.90
CA ILE A 116 -11.80 -22.89 15.70
C ILE A 116 -12.14 -23.45 17.07
N GLY A 117 -13.44 -23.58 17.36
CA GLY A 117 -13.91 -24.20 18.60
C GLY A 117 -13.46 -23.51 19.89
N GLY A 118 -13.32 -22.18 19.91
CA GLY A 118 -12.83 -21.44 21.08
C GLY A 118 -11.33 -21.16 21.06
N GLN A 119 -10.56 -21.85 20.21
CA GLN A 119 -9.10 -21.71 20.16
C GLN A 119 -8.68 -20.82 18.99
N ARG A 120 -7.89 -19.78 19.27
CA ARG A 120 -7.23 -18.97 18.24
C ARG A 120 -6.17 -19.81 17.52
N ILE A 121 -6.31 -19.96 16.21
CA ILE A 121 -5.39 -20.73 15.37
C ILE A 121 -4.33 -19.82 14.75
N ASP A 122 -4.73 -18.69 14.15
CA ASP A 122 -3.80 -17.74 13.56
C ASP A 122 -4.31 -16.30 13.74
N ARG A 123 -3.39 -15.34 13.72
CA ARG A 123 -3.69 -13.90 13.79
C ARG A 123 -2.80 -13.16 12.81
N GLN A 124 -3.41 -12.30 12.01
CA GLN A 124 -2.72 -11.45 11.04
C GLN A 124 -3.04 -9.99 11.30
N TYR A 125 -2.19 -9.10 10.79
CA TYR A 125 -2.28 -7.64 10.98
C TYR A 125 -2.27 -6.96 9.60
N GLY A 126 -2.88 -5.78 9.47
CA GLY A 126 -2.84 -5.01 8.22
C GLY A 126 -1.41 -4.72 7.74
N ASP A 127 -0.55 -4.29 8.66
CA ASP A 127 0.87 -4.05 8.41
C ASP A 127 1.59 -5.31 7.89
N TRP A 128 1.27 -6.48 8.45
CA TRP A 128 1.82 -7.75 7.99
C TRP A 128 1.35 -8.07 6.56
N MET A 129 0.07 -7.86 6.25
CA MET A 129 -0.47 -8.11 4.91
C MET A 129 0.24 -7.23 3.88
N HIS A 130 0.45 -5.94 4.20
CA HIS A 130 1.21 -5.02 3.36
C HIS A 130 2.63 -5.53 3.08
N ILE A 131 3.38 -5.85 4.15
CA ILE A 131 4.75 -6.35 4.06
C ILE A 131 4.80 -7.65 3.25
N TRP A 132 3.87 -8.57 3.50
CA TRP A 132 3.83 -9.86 2.81
C TRP A 132 3.49 -9.70 1.33
N ASN A 133 2.58 -8.80 0.96
CA ASN A 133 2.24 -8.53 -0.43
C ASN A 133 3.42 -7.90 -1.18
N GLN A 134 4.17 -6.99 -0.56
CA GLN A 134 5.38 -6.42 -1.16
C GLN A 134 6.44 -7.48 -1.52
N LEU A 135 6.54 -8.55 -0.73
CA LEU A 135 7.48 -9.65 -0.97
C LEU A 135 6.95 -10.68 -1.97
N THR A 136 5.67 -11.00 -1.92
CA THR A 136 5.11 -12.18 -2.61
C THR A 136 4.34 -11.86 -3.89
N MET A 137 3.93 -10.61 -4.08
CA MET A 137 3.10 -10.21 -5.22
C MET A 137 3.95 -9.90 -6.46
N THR A 138 3.52 -10.44 -7.60
CA THR A 138 4.10 -10.10 -8.90
C THR A 138 3.63 -8.72 -9.37
N SER A 139 4.49 -8.01 -10.11
CA SER A 139 4.17 -6.69 -10.68
C SER A 139 2.94 -6.72 -11.61
N GLU A 140 2.66 -7.85 -12.25
CA GLU A 140 1.51 -8.03 -13.13
C GLU A 140 0.17 -7.97 -12.37
N GLN A 141 0.12 -8.48 -11.14
CA GLN A 141 -1.11 -8.50 -10.32
C GLN A 141 -1.26 -7.25 -9.45
N GLN A 142 -0.16 -6.55 -9.18
CA GLN A 142 -0.10 -5.37 -8.32
C GLN A 142 -1.15 -4.31 -8.66
N ARG A 143 -1.29 -3.93 -9.95
CA ARG A 143 -2.28 -2.91 -10.37
C ARG A 143 -3.72 -3.33 -10.07
N GLY A 144 -4.04 -4.61 -10.23
CA GLY A 144 -5.36 -5.14 -9.87
C GLY A 144 -5.57 -5.14 -8.37
N TYR A 145 -4.54 -5.53 -7.62
CA TYR A 145 -4.55 -5.53 -6.17
C TYR A 145 -4.78 -4.14 -5.58
N PHE A 146 -4.05 -3.13 -6.04
CA PHE A 146 -4.19 -1.74 -5.58
C PHE A 146 -5.60 -1.21 -5.75
N LYS A 147 -6.28 -1.58 -6.85
CA LYS A 147 -7.70 -1.26 -7.04
C LYS A 147 -8.62 -1.98 -6.06
N MET A 148 -8.34 -3.24 -5.74
CA MET A 148 -9.13 -4.01 -4.77
C MET A 148 -9.03 -3.44 -3.35
N ILE A 149 -7.84 -2.97 -2.94
CA ILE A 149 -7.61 -2.41 -1.60
C ILE A 149 -7.71 -0.88 -1.54
N GLY A 150 -8.07 -0.23 -2.65
CA GLY A 150 -8.36 1.20 -2.70
C GLY A 150 -7.16 2.14 -2.79
N ASN A 151 -5.95 1.64 -3.09
CA ASN A 151 -4.80 2.50 -3.39
C ASN A 151 -4.91 3.06 -4.81
N THR A 152 -5.70 4.12 -4.97
CA THR A 152 -6.01 4.74 -6.26
C THR A 152 -6.04 6.25 -6.12
N THR A 153 -5.75 6.96 -7.22
CA THR A 153 -5.80 8.43 -7.28
C THR A 153 -7.15 9.03 -6.87
N GLN A 154 -8.25 8.26 -6.88
CA GLN A 154 -9.55 8.75 -6.43
C GLN A 154 -9.76 8.72 -4.92
N LEU A 155 -9.05 7.84 -4.21
CA LEU A 155 -9.22 7.64 -2.76
C LEU A 155 -8.03 8.16 -1.96
N THR A 156 -6.81 7.99 -2.47
CA THR A 156 -5.58 8.31 -1.73
C THR A 156 -5.03 9.68 -2.06
N PHE A 157 -5.58 10.40 -3.05
CA PHE A 157 -5.22 11.79 -3.33
C PHE A 157 -6.23 12.74 -2.71
N ILE A 158 -5.76 13.95 -2.41
CA ILE A 158 -6.56 14.99 -1.77
C ILE A 158 -7.71 15.48 -2.67
N THR A 159 -8.89 15.65 -2.06
CA THR A 159 -10.01 16.37 -2.65
C THR A 159 -9.85 17.88 -2.46
N ASP A 160 -10.28 18.66 -3.44
CA ASP A 160 -10.31 20.13 -3.34
C ASP A 160 -11.74 20.64 -3.65
N PRO A 161 -12.26 21.63 -2.90
CA PRO A 161 -13.57 22.21 -3.20
C PRO A 161 -13.71 22.82 -4.61
N SER A 162 -12.60 23.17 -5.28
CA SER A 162 -12.56 23.68 -6.66
C SER A 162 -12.61 22.59 -7.73
N PHE A 163 -12.44 21.32 -7.36
CA PHE A 163 -12.47 20.20 -8.30
C PHE A 163 -13.89 19.84 -8.76
N SER A 164 -13.98 18.91 -9.71
CA SER A 164 -15.25 18.48 -10.30
C SER A 164 -16.07 17.64 -9.31
N GLU A 165 -17.39 17.69 -9.42
CA GLU A 165 -18.30 16.86 -8.62
C GLU A 165 -18.10 15.36 -8.91
N VAL A 166 -18.47 14.51 -7.95
CA VAL A 166 -18.53 13.06 -8.13
C VAL A 166 -19.75 12.72 -8.98
N ASP A 167 -19.53 11.95 -10.06
CA ASP A 167 -20.62 11.55 -10.95
C ASP A 167 -21.51 10.51 -10.26
N GLY A 168 -22.82 10.78 -10.18
CA GLY A 168 -23.79 9.85 -9.65
C GLY A 168 -24.31 8.89 -10.73
N PRO A 169 -24.90 7.74 -10.37
CA PRO A 169 -25.44 6.77 -11.35
C PRO A 169 -26.50 7.33 -12.31
N CYS A 170 -27.05 8.50 -12.02
CA CYS A 170 -28.11 9.16 -12.78
C CYS A 170 -27.83 10.64 -13.08
N ASP A 171 -26.67 11.19 -12.68
CA ASP A 171 -26.32 12.58 -12.97
C ASP A 171 -25.55 12.66 -14.30
N SER A 172 -25.63 13.81 -14.98
CA SER A 172 -25.03 14.03 -16.30
C SER A 172 -24.21 15.31 -16.41
N LEU A 173 -24.03 16.04 -15.30
CA LEU A 173 -23.32 17.32 -15.30
C LEU A 173 -21.84 17.20 -14.91
N ALA A 174 -21.43 16.11 -14.25
CA ALA A 174 -20.04 15.85 -13.90
C ALA A 174 -19.27 15.13 -15.02
N PRO A 175 -17.94 15.34 -15.16
CA PRO A 175 -17.12 14.55 -16.07
C PRO A 175 -17.16 13.07 -15.73
N ARG A 176 -17.34 12.20 -16.73
CA ARG A 176 -17.38 10.73 -16.56
C ARG A 176 -15.98 10.10 -16.45
N GLN A 177 -14.97 10.85 -16.87
CA GLN A 177 -13.59 10.40 -16.93
C GLN A 177 -13.06 10.19 -15.51
N VAL A 178 -12.59 8.98 -15.23
CA VAL A 178 -12.05 8.56 -13.93
C VAL A 178 -10.83 9.39 -13.54
N CYS A 179 -10.09 9.93 -14.53
CA CYS A 179 -8.93 10.79 -14.34
C CYS A 179 -9.26 12.21 -13.84
N ALA A 180 -10.52 12.66 -13.93
CA ALA A 180 -10.88 14.00 -13.49
C ALA A 180 -10.73 14.13 -11.98
N PRO A 181 -10.05 15.19 -11.48
CA PRO A 181 -9.93 15.45 -10.06
C PRO A 181 -11.32 15.69 -9.44
N ARG A 182 -11.55 15.13 -8.24
CA ARG A 182 -12.86 15.14 -7.57
C ARG A 182 -12.87 15.99 -6.32
N ASN A 183 -13.97 16.70 -6.10
CA ASN A 183 -14.20 17.48 -4.90
C ASN A 183 -14.74 16.65 -3.72
N ALA A 184 -15.01 15.37 -3.87
CA ALA A 184 -15.43 14.51 -2.76
C ALA A 184 -14.81 13.13 -2.92
N LEU A 185 -14.57 12.46 -1.80
CA LEU A 185 -14.15 11.06 -1.82
C LEU A 185 -15.40 10.23 -2.11
N PRO A 186 -15.43 9.45 -3.20
CA PRO A 186 -16.62 8.69 -3.58
C PRO A 186 -16.84 7.50 -2.65
N GLU A 187 -18.11 7.14 -2.43
CA GLU A 187 -18.47 5.86 -1.81
C GLU A 187 -17.87 4.71 -2.64
N THR A 188 -16.99 3.92 -2.04
CA THR A 188 -16.25 2.87 -2.76
C THR A 188 -16.23 1.57 -1.98
N THR A 189 -16.50 0.47 -2.67
CA THR A 189 -16.41 -0.88 -2.11
C THR A 189 -15.05 -1.51 -2.41
N LEU A 190 -14.36 -1.92 -1.35
CA LEU A 190 -13.06 -2.57 -1.37
C LEU A 190 -13.20 -4.07 -1.11
N TYR A 191 -12.28 -4.86 -1.66
CA TYR A 191 -12.19 -6.31 -1.47
C TYR A 191 -10.79 -6.69 -1.01
N ILE A 192 -10.61 -6.92 0.29
CA ILE A 192 -9.29 -7.19 0.88
C ILE A 192 -9.12 -8.70 1.08
N PRO A 193 -8.18 -9.37 0.38
CA PRO A 193 -7.97 -10.80 0.54
C PRO A 193 -7.26 -11.11 1.87
N LEU A 194 -7.82 -12.02 2.66
CA LEU A 194 -7.17 -12.51 3.88
C LEU A 194 -6.11 -13.56 3.52
N GLN A 195 -4.97 -13.56 4.23
CA GLN A 195 -3.80 -14.36 3.88
C GLN A 195 -3.58 -15.56 4.82
N PHE A 196 -4.65 -16.14 5.36
CA PHE A 196 -4.54 -17.35 6.18
C PHE A 196 -4.04 -18.55 5.37
N TRP A 197 -3.53 -19.58 6.06
CA TRP A 197 -2.97 -20.78 5.41
C TRP A 197 -3.93 -21.48 4.44
N PHE A 198 -5.25 -21.38 4.68
CA PHE A 198 -6.28 -21.99 3.82
C PHE A 198 -6.70 -21.08 2.65
N CYS A 199 -6.26 -19.82 2.61
CA CYS A 199 -6.51 -18.90 1.50
C CYS A 199 -5.45 -18.98 0.39
N THR A 200 -4.23 -19.42 0.73
CA THR A 200 -3.08 -19.38 -0.17
C THR A 200 -2.93 -20.64 -1.02
N ASN A 201 -3.29 -21.82 -0.48
CA ASN A 201 -3.16 -23.09 -1.17
C ASN A 201 -4.46 -23.91 -1.09
N PRO A 202 -5.06 -24.34 -2.22
CA PRO A 202 -6.29 -25.14 -2.20
C PRO A 202 -6.11 -26.50 -1.51
N GLY A 203 -4.89 -27.05 -1.47
CA GLY A 203 -4.59 -28.29 -0.74
C GLY A 203 -4.71 -28.17 0.79
N LEU A 204 -4.82 -26.94 1.30
CA LEU A 204 -5.00 -26.63 2.73
C LEU A 204 -6.37 -26.00 3.03
N ALA A 205 -7.31 -26.05 2.08
CA ALA A 205 -8.67 -25.57 2.29
C ALA A 205 -9.26 -26.20 3.56
N LEU A 206 -9.93 -25.38 4.37
CA LEU A 206 -10.36 -25.77 5.71
C LEU A 206 -11.60 -26.67 5.62
N PRO A 207 -11.57 -27.94 6.08
CA PRO A 207 -12.70 -28.83 5.92
C PRO A 207 -13.79 -28.59 6.97
N LEU A 208 -14.75 -27.72 6.63
CA LEU A 208 -15.91 -27.42 7.47
C LEU A 208 -16.75 -28.67 7.78
N ILE A 209 -16.84 -29.61 6.83
CA ILE A 209 -17.57 -30.87 7.03
C ILE A 209 -16.95 -31.77 8.12
N ALA A 210 -15.63 -31.67 8.33
CA ALA A 210 -14.91 -32.44 9.35
C ALA A 210 -14.94 -31.76 10.72
N LEU A 211 -15.41 -30.51 10.82
CA LEU A 211 -15.49 -29.69 12.02
C LEU A 211 -16.92 -29.58 12.55
N GLN A 212 -17.64 -30.70 12.69
CA GLN A 212 -19.07 -30.68 13.05
C GLN A 212 -19.38 -30.07 14.43
N TYR A 213 -18.48 -30.22 15.40
CA TYR A 213 -18.67 -29.75 16.77
C TYR A 213 -17.93 -28.43 17.07
N HIS A 214 -17.03 -27.99 16.17
CA HIS A 214 -16.33 -26.71 16.29
C HIS A 214 -16.85 -25.74 15.24
N GLU A 215 -17.23 -24.55 15.68
CA GLU A 215 -17.50 -23.44 14.77
C GLU A 215 -16.19 -22.77 14.38
N VAL A 216 -16.12 -22.30 13.14
CA VAL A 216 -15.02 -21.45 12.66
C VAL A 216 -15.50 -20.01 12.72
N LYS A 217 -14.74 -19.17 13.42
CA LYS A 217 -15.05 -17.76 13.60
C LYS A 217 -13.87 -16.92 13.12
N ILE A 218 -14.18 -15.84 12.41
CA ILE A 218 -13.23 -14.81 12.04
C ILE A 218 -13.53 -13.58 12.88
N ASN A 219 -12.59 -13.20 13.73
CA ASN A 219 -12.69 -11.97 14.54
C ASN A 219 -11.88 -10.89 13.84
N LEU A 220 -12.50 -9.74 13.55
CA LEU A 220 -11.89 -8.62 12.86
C LEU A 220 -11.92 -7.39 13.77
N ASP A 221 -10.77 -6.77 13.95
CA ASP A 221 -10.62 -5.50 14.66
C ASP A 221 -10.31 -4.42 13.61
N ILE A 222 -11.20 -3.45 13.51
CA ILE A 222 -11.11 -2.35 12.54
C ILE A 222 -10.45 -1.14 13.23
N ARG A 223 -9.47 -0.51 12.57
CA ARG A 223 -8.82 0.70 13.09
C ARG A 223 -9.80 1.86 13.25
N PRO A 224 -9.56 2.79 14.18
CA PRO A 224 -10.34 4.03 14.26
C PRO A 224 -10.13 4.87 12.98
N ILE A 225 -11.15 5.64 12.60
CA ILE A 225 -11.14 6.46 11.39
C ILE A 225 -10.01 7.50 11.37
N ASP A 226 -9.59 7.97 12.55
CA ASP A 226 -8.47 8.90 12.72
C ASP A 226 -7.13 8.35 12.20
N GLU A 227 -6.97 7.01 12.15
CA GLU A 227 -5.78 6.34 11.62
C GLU A 227 -5.92 5.95 10.14
N CYS A 228 -7.06 6.24 9.51
CA CYS A 228 -7.37 5.86 8.13
C CYS A 228 -7.67 7.07 7.23
N LEU A 229 -8.23 8.14 7.77
CA LEU A 229 -8.66 9.34 7.05
C LEU A 229 -7.82 10.55 7.45
N TRP A 230 -7.34 11.30 6.47
CA TRP A 230 -6.82 12.66 6.69
C TRP A 230 -7.80 13.66 6.11
N ALA A 231 -8.43 14.49 6.96
CA ALA A 231 -9.44 15.45 6.55
C ALA A 231 -9.31 16.79 7.33
N VAL A 232 -9.13 17.89 6.61
CA VAL A 232 -8.92 19.24 7.18
C VAL A 232 -9.84 20.27 6.54
N THR A 233 -10.14 21.34 7.27
CA THR A 233 -11.03 22.42 6.77
C THR A 233 -10.30 23.49 5.95
N THR A 234 -8.96 23.45 5.92
CA THR A 234 -8.13 24.43 5.22
C THR A 234 -6.72 23.89 4.99
N LEU A 235 -6.11 24.29 3.87
CA LEU A 235 -4.68 24.09 3.59
C LEU A 235 -3.86 25.38 3.78
N SER A 236 -4.53 26.52 3.98
CA SER A 236 -3.90 27.84 4.02
C SER A 236 -3.49 28.24 5.44
N CYS A 237 -2.25 27.92 5.78
CA CYS A 237 -1.59 28.26 7.05
C CYS A 237 -0.66 29.47 6.86
N ASN A 238 -0.87 30.56 7.61
CA ASN A 238 -0.02 31.75 7.55
C ASN A 238 -0.09 32.55 8.85
N ASP A 239 1.04 33.08 9.32
CA ASP A 239 1.16 33.89 10.53
C ASP A 239 1.18 35.41 10.25
N ASN A 240 1.08 35.83 8.98
CA ASN A 240 1.43 37.19 8.59
C ASN A 240 0.39 38.24 9.06
N SER A 241 0.57 38.74 10.27
CA SER A 241 -0.19 39.83 10.88
C SER A 241 0.07 41.21 10.24
N SER A 242 1.06 41.32 9.35
CA SER A 242 1.55 42.59 8.79
C SER A 242 0.99 42.97 7.41
N ASN A 243 0.26 42.07 6.76
CA ASN A 243 -0.39 42.35 5.48
C ASN A 243 -1.84 42.83 5.73
N PRO A 244 -2.25 44.06 5.32
CA PRO A 244 -3.61 44.56 5.51
C PRO A 244 -4.67 43.72 4.78
N ILE A 245 -4.24 42.87 3.85
CA ILE A 245 -5.03 41.78 3.31
C ILE A 245 -4.73 40.54 4.18
N LYS A 246 -5.37 40.44 5.34
CA LYS A 246 -5.70 39.09 5.84
C LYS A 246 -6.59 38.50 4.76
N ALA A 247 -6.05 37.64 3.89
CA ALA A 247 -6.90 36.87 3.00
C ALA A 247 -7.88 36.12 3.92
N SER A 248 -9.15 36.49 3.84
CA SER A 248 -10.21 35.95 4.69
C SER A 248 -10.13 34.41 4.63
N GLY A 249 -9.79 33.75 5.76
CA GLY A 249 -9.73 32.28 5.83
C GLY A 249 -8.36 31.65 6.15
N GLN A 250 -7.28 32.41 6.33
CA GLN A 250 -5.97 31.83 6.72
C GLN A 250 -5.84 31.60 8.24
N TYR A 251 -5.29 30.45 8.63
CA TYR A 251 -5.12 30.04 10.03
C TYR A 251 -3.66 30.19 10.47
N ALA A 252 -3.46 30.51 11.76
CA ALA A 252 -2.11 30.59 12.33
C ALA A 252 -1.46 29.18 12.39
N PRO A 253 -0.15 29.07 12.05
CA PRO A 253 0.63 27.85 12.25
C PRO A 253 0.51 27.31 13.68
N GLY A 254 0.49 25.98 13.83
CA GLY A 254 0.35 25.31 15.12
C GLY A 254 -1.09 25.13 15.62
N ARG A 255 -2.10 25.63 14.90
CA ARG A 255 -3.52 25.41 15.22
C ARG A 255 -4.03 24.09 14.58
N PRO A 256 -4.72 23.22 15.33
CA PRO A 256 -5.44 22.09 14.75
C PRO A 256 -6.60 22.56 13.86
N VAL A 257 -6.73 21.96 12.66
CA VAL A 257 -7.78 22.29 11.67
C VAL A 257 -8.55 21.04 11.16
N PRO A 258 -8.97 20.10 12.03
CA PRO A 258 -9.64 18.88 11.58
C PRO A 258 -11.06 19.15 11.06
N ALA A 259 -11.46 18.44 10.01
CA ALA A 259 -12.84 18.41 9.53
C ALA A 259 -13.69 17.47 10.41
N ALA A 260 -14.14 17.96 11.56
CA ALA A 260 -14.76 17.14 12.62
C ALA A 260 -15.99 16.32 12.18
N ILE A 261 -16.76 16.77 11.18
CA ILE A 261 -17.94 16.02 10.69
C ILE A 261 -17.49 14.81 9.85
N ALA A 262 -16.38 14.91 9.11
CA ALA A 262 -15.84 13.82 8.31
C ALA A 262 -15.34 12.66 9.20
N TYR A 263 -14.78 12.96 10.38
CA TYR A 263 -14.34 11.98 11.37
C TYR A 263 -15.49 11.30 12.14
N ASN A 264 -16.73 11.77 12.00
CA ASN A 264 -17.91 11.14 12.60
C ASN A 264 -18.63 10.18 11.63
N GLN A 265 -18.05 9.92 10.45
CA GLN A 265 -18.62 8.97 9.49
C GLN A 265 -18.41 7.52 9.92
N SER A 266 -19.38 6.68 9.61
CA SER A 266 -19.34 5.24 9.82
C SER A 266 -19.13 4.51 8.49
N LEU A 267 -18.68 3.26 8.56
CA LEU A 267 -18.68 2.37 7.39
C LEU A 267 -20.11 2.17 6.87
N VAL A 268 -20.29 2.21 5.54
CA VAL A 268 -21.60 2.03 4.90
C VAL A 268 -22.04 0.56 5.02
N ALA A 269 -21.11 -0.35 4.74
CA ALA A 269 -21.31 -1.79 4.86
C ALA A 269 -19.96 -2.49 5.08
N ALA A 270 -20.00 -3.64 5.74
CA ALA A 270 -18.90 -4.59 5.73
C ALA A 270 -19.45 -6.02 5.80
N SER A 271 -18.86 -6.92 5.02
CA SER A 271 -19.19 -8.33 5.01
C SER A 271 -17.98 -9.17 4.61
N LEU A 272 -18.09 -10.48 4.76
CA LEU A 272 -16.99 -11.40 4.48
C LEU A 272 -17.42 -12.42 3.43
N TYR A 273 -16.73 -12.48 2.31
CA TYR A 273 -16.99 -13.46 1.25
C TYR A 273 -16.07 -14.66 1.45
N VAL A 274 -16.66 -15.85 1.51
CA VAL A 274 -15.91 -17.11 1.58
C VAL A 274 -16.18 -17.92 0.32
N ASP A 275 -15.12 -18.37 -0.34
CA ASP A 275 -15.19 -19.36 -1.39
C ASP A 275 -15.42 -20.74 -0.78
N TYR A 276 -16.63 -21.28 -0.96
CA TYR A 276 -16.98 -22.62 -0.55
C TYR A 276 -16.67 -23.61 -1.66
N VAL A 277 -16.02 -24.72 -1.30
CA VAL A 277 -15.79 -25.85 -2.19
C VAL A 277 -16.80 -26.95 -1.88
N PHE A 278 -17.53 -27.39 -2.90
CA PHE A 278 -18.47 -28.50 -2.85
C PHE A 278 -17.82 -29.74 -3.42
N LEU A 279 -17.80 -30.82 -2.62
CA LEU A 279 -17.16 -32.08 -3.00
C LEU A 279 -18.20 -33.10 -3.44
N ASP A 280 -17.82 -33.99 -4.36
CA ASP A 280 -18.65 -35.13 -4.73
C ASP A 280 -18.85 -36.10 -3.53
N THR A 281 -19.91 -36.91 -3.58
CA THR A 281 -20.41 -37.65 -2.41
C THR A 281 -19.37 -38.57 -1.78
N ASP A 282 -18.51 -39.20 -2.58
CA ASP A 282 -17.50 -40.13 -2.09
C ASP A 282 -16.34 -39.41 -1.41
N GLU A 283 -15.88 -38.30 -1.98
CA GLU A 283 -14.82 -37.49 -1.39
C GLU A 283 -15.32 -36.79 -0.13
N ARG A 284 -16.53 -36.22 -0.19
CA ARG A 284 -17.24 -35.65 0.96
C ARG A 284 -17.31 -36.62 2.14
N ARG A 285 -17.69 -37.88 1.90
CA ARG A 285 -17.72 -38.94 2.93
C ARG A 285 -16.33 -39.22 3.51
N ARG A 286 -15.30 -39.29 2.67
CA ARG A 286 -13.91 -39.50 3.13
C ARG A 286 -13.42 -38.33 3.98
N PHE A 287 -13.72 -37.10 3.60
CA PHE A 287 -13.36 -35.91 4.38
C PHE A 287 -14.07 -35.87 5.73
N ALA A 288 -15.34 -36.31 5.81
CA ALA A 288 -16.08 -36.35 7.07
C ALA A 288 -15.61 -37.46 8.04
N GLN A 289 -15.17 -38.60 7.51
CA GLN A 289 -14.87 -39.79 8.32
C GLN A 289 -13.39 -39.92 8.71
N ASN A 290 -12.48 -39.53 7.81
CA ASN A 290 -11.06 -39.73 8.04
C ASN A 290 -10.47 -38.61 8.89
N PRO A 291 -9.48 -38.93 9.75
CA PRO A 291 -8.70 -37.92 10.44
C PRO A 291 -7.82 -37.15 9.44
N HIS A 292 -7.73 -35.83 9.61
CA HIS A 292 -6.87 -34.97 8.79
C HIS A 292 -5.77 -34.34 9.64
N GLU A 293 -4.56 -34.25 9.07
CA GLU A 293 -3.44 -33.51 9.61
C GLU A 293 -2.93 -32.53 8.56
N TYR A 294 -3.06 -31.24 8.83
CA TYR A 294 -2.57 -30.18 7.96
C TYR A 294 -1.32 -29.55 8.57
N LEU A 295 -0.24 -29.50 7.79
CA LEU A 295 0.88 -28.63 8.09
C LEU A 295 0.49 -27.20 7.70
N ILE A 296 0.26 -26.36 8.69
CA ILE A 296 -0.18 -24.97 8.52
C ILE A 296 0.95 -24.00 8.87
N THR A 297 0.84 -22.79 8.35
CA THR A 297 1.69 -21.65 8.74
C THR A 297 0.93 -20.76 9.71
N GLN A 298 1.63 -20.22 10.70
CA GLN A 298 1.12 -19.23 11.65
C GLN A 298 2.04 -18.02 11.65
N LEU A 299 1.47 -16.85 11.93
CA LEU A 299 2.22 -15.63 12.17
C LEU A 299 2.45 -15.43 13.67
N GLN A 300 3.69 -15.16 14.05
CA GLN A 300 4.03 -14.70 15.40
C GLN A 300 4.51 -13.26 15.36
N PHE A 301 3.96 -12.46 16.26
CA PHE A 301 4.30 -11.08 16.49
C PHE A 301 4.23 -10.80 18.00
N THR A 302 5.32 -10.30 18.58
CA THR A 302 5.44 -10.07 20.03
C THR A 302 5.04 -8.65 20.46
N GLY A 303 4.64 -7.80 19.52
CA GLY A 303 4.35 -6.38 19.75
C GLY A 303 5.47 -5.45 19.27
N ASP A 304 5.19 -4.15 19.34
CA ASP A 304 6.14 -3.09 18.98
C ASP A 304 7.18 -2.90 20.09
N GLU A 305 8.45 -2.83 19.70
CA GLU A 305 9.56 -2.50 20.61
C GLU A 305 10.03 -1.06 20.35
N SER A 306 9.83 -0.17 21.32
CA SER A 306 10.25 1.24 21.22
C SER A 306 11.76 1.38 21.38
N VAL A 307 12.39 2.11 20.47
CA VAL A 307 13.83 2.36 20.44
C VAL A 307 14.11 3.86 20.32
N GLY A 308 15.11 4.33 21.07
CA GLY A 308 15.59 5.73 21.03
C GLY A 308 17.12 5.83 21.01
N SER A 309 17.82 4.70 20.91
CA SER A 309 19.27 4.62 20.78
C SER A 309 19.65 4.06 19.41
N SER A 310 20.84 4.39 18.91
CA SER A 310 21.34 3.83 17.65
C SER A 310 21.62 2.34 17.74
N SER A 311 22.15 1.83 18.85
CA SER A 311 22.39 0.40 19.06
C SER A 311 21.32 -0.21 19.96
N ASN A 312 20.60 -1.21 19.46
CA ASN A 312 19.53 -1.89 20.19
C ASN A 312 19.69 -3.40 20.13
N LYS A 313 19.36 -4.06 21.24
CA LYS A 313 19.35 -5.52 21.35
C LYS A 313 17.94 -5.99 21.69
N ILE A 314 17.26 -6.53 20.71
CA ILE A 314 15.87 -6.98 20.80
C ILE A 314 15.86 -8.48 21.08
N LYS A 315 15.14 -8.89 22.13
CA LYS A 315 14.98 -10.31 22.47
C LYS A 315 13.79 -10.88 21.70
N LEU A 316 14.03 -11.94 20.93
CA LEU A 316 13.00 -12.61 20.16
C LEU A 316 12.41 -13.76 21.00
N ASN A 317 11.12 -13.65 21.34
CA ASN A 317 10.39 -14.67 22.10
C ASN A 317 9.46 -15.47 21.19
N PHE A 318 10.00 -16.00 20.09
CA PHE A 318 9.25 -16.86 19.17
C PHE A 318 9.30 -18.33 19.58
N ASN A 319 8.36 -19.11 19.08
CA ASN A 319 8.25 -20.55 19.26
C ASN A 319 8.16 -21.28 17.93
N HIS A 320 8.21 -22.62 17.97
CA HIS A 320 8.02 -23.53 16.84
C HIS A 320 9.13 -23.42 15.75
N PRO A 321 9.08 -24.29 14.71
CA PRO A 321 9.97 -24.17 13.55
C PRO A 321 9.61 -22.94 12.72
N VAL A 322 10.41 -21.88 12.85
CA VAL A 322 10.30 -20.62 12.11
C VAL A 322 10.96 -20.75 10.74
N LYS A 323 10.27 -20.30 9.69
CA LYS A 323 10.72 -20.29 8.29
C LYS A 323 11.60 -19.08 8.02
N GLU A 324 11.19 -17.91 8.50
CA GLU A 324 11.89 -16.65 8.28
C GLU A 324 11.58 -15.64 9.39
N LEU A 325 12.42 -14.61 9.46
CA LEU A 325 12.20 -13.41 10.25
C LEU A 325 12.07 -12.23 9.31
N ILE A 326 11.06 -11.41 9.51
CA ILE A 326 10.85 -10.16 8.77
C ILE A 326 10.75 -9.05 9.80
N TRP A 327 11.48 -7.96 9.60
CA TRP A 327 11.39 -6.83 10.51
C TRP A 327 11.41 -5.50 9.78
N VAL A 328 10.76 -4.53 10.39
CA VAL A 328 10.70 -3.13 9.96
C VAL A 328 11.00 -2.24 11.15
N VAL A 329 11.57 -1.08 10.87
CA VAL A 329 11.78 -0.02 11.86
C VAL A 329 11.00 1.19 11.36
N GLN A 330 10.03 1.63 12.14
CA GLN A 330 9.16 2.73 11.76
C GLN A 330 9.43 3.93 12.67
N PRO A 331 9.97 5.05 12.15
CA PRO A 331 10.09 6.28 12.91
C PRO A 331 8.72 6.78 13.38
N ASP A 332 8.60 7.18 14.64
CA ASP A 332 7.33 7.70 15.18
C ASP A 332 6.89 9.00 14.48
N GLN A 333 7.85 9.76 13.91
CA GLN A 333 7.59 10.97 13.14
C GLN A 333 6.79 10.72 11.85
N ASN A 334 6.86 9.51 11.28
CA ASN A 334 6.13 9.17 10.06
C ASN A 334 4.65 8.88 10.35
N VAL A 335 4.31 8.56 11.61
CA VAL A 335 3.00 8.00 12.00
C VAL A 335 2.33 8.80 13.12
N ASP A 336 2.68 10.07 13.26
CA ASP A 336 2.05 10.97 14.22
C ASP A 336 0.75 11.57 13.64
N TYR A 337 -0.33 10.79 13.75
CA TYR A 337 -1.66 11.17 13.24
C TYR A 337 -2.14 12.52 13.80
N CYS A 338 -1.83 12.84 15.05
CA CYS A 338 -2.25 14.09 15.68
C CYS A 338 -1.57 15.31 15.05
N SER A 339 -0.25 15.26 14.82
CA SER A 339 0.45 16.38 14.20
C SER A 339 0.10 16.56 12.73
N SER A 340 -0.39 15.52 12.05
CA SER A 340 -0.86 15.62 10.68
C SER A 340 -2.04 16.59 10.49
N LEU A 341 -2.79 16.89 11.55
CA LEU A 341 -3.96 17.80 11.54
C LEU A 341 -3.61 19.21 12.01
N VAL A 342 -2.35 19.45 12.37
CA VAL A 342 -1.86 20.73 12.87
C VAL A 342 -1.33 21.56 11.70
N CYS A 343 -1.89 22.76 11.56
CA CYS A 343 -1.55 23.72 10.52
C CYS A 343 -0.03 23.98 10.47
N ASP A 344 0.57 23.83 9.28
CA ASP A 344 2.00 23.98 8.97
C ASP A 344 2.96 22.93 9.60
N ALA A 345 2.43 21.90 10.27
CA ALA A 345 3.23 20.76 10.71
C ALA A 345 3.78 19.96 9.51
N LEU A 346 4.82 19.16 9.76
CA LEU A 346 5.50 18.39 8.71
C LEU A 346 4.56 17.41 8.00
N LEU A 347 3.82 16.59 8.77
CA LEU A 347 2.85 15.65 8.22
C LEU A 347 1.64 16.34 7.58
N PHE A 348 1.29 17.55 8.01
CA PHE A 348 0.26 18.36 7.35
C PHE A 348 0.67 18.78 5.93
N LYS A 349 1.96 19.13 5.72
CA LYS A 349 2.49 19.53 4.40
C LYS A 349 2.53 18.38 3.40
N VAL A 350 2.73 17.16 3.87
CA VAL A 350 2.68 15.93 3.06
C VAL A 350 1.30 15.27 3.10
N LEU A 351 0.28 16.01 3.55
CA LEU A 351 -1.13 15.65 3.48
C LEU A 351 -1.52 14.43 4.33
N GLY A 352 -0.81 14.10 5.40
CA GLY A 352 -1.20 13.03 6.32
C GLY A 352 -0.02 12.22 6.86
N ALA A 353 -0.34 11.30 7.77
CA ALA A 353 0.61 10.29 8.24
C ALA A 353 0.92 9.25 7.14
N GLN A 354 2.07 8.59 7.24
CA GLN A 354 2.56 7.61 6.27
C GLN A 354 2.72 6.24 6.94
N PRO A 355 1.62 5.50 7.15
CA PRO A 355 1.61 4.28 7.97
C PRO A 355 2.44 3.13 7.40
N PHE A 356 2.69 3.12 6.08
CA PHE A 356 3.49 2.10 5.40
C PHE A 356 4.88 2.58 4.98
N ASN A 357 5.29 3.79 5.40
CA ASN A 357 6.66 4.26 5.20
C ASN A 357 7.57 3.76 6.33
N TYR A 358 8.38 2.75 6.01
CA TYR A 358 9.38 2.13 6.90
C TYR A 358 10.80 2.68 6.71
N THR A 359 10.94 3.85 6.07
CA THR A 359 12.23 4.50 5.83
C THR A 359 12.55 5.57 6.88
N ASP A 360 13.79 6.03 6.91
CA ASP A 360 14.27 7.03 7.88
C ASP A 360 13.96 8.49 7.51
N ALA A 361 13.19 8.72 6.45
CA ALA A 361 12.68 10.03 6.06
C ALA A 361 11.22 9.95 5.59
N ILE A 362 10.55 11.10 5.61
CA ILE A 362 9.17 11.26 5.15
C ILE A 362 9.14 11.31 3.62
N ASP A 363 8.09 10.76 3.01
CA ASP A 363 7.83 10.99 1.58
C ASP A 363 7.59 12.46 1.32
N ALA A 364 8.47 13.04 0.53
CA ALA A 364 8.27 14.39 0.03
C ALA A 364 7.26 14.43 -1.12
N LEU A 365 6.92 13.31 -1.76
CA LEU A 365 5.99 13.27 -2.87
C LEU A 365 4.54 13.41 -2.35
N PRO A 366 3.83 14.49 -2.70
CA PRO A 366 2.47 14.69 -2.21
C PRO A 366 1.46 13.88 -3.03
N ASN A 367 0.48 13.30 -2.34
CA ASN A 367 -0.68 12.66 -2.97
C ASN A 367 -1.71 13.71 -3.39
N ALA A 368 -1.33 14.55 -4.36
CA ALA A 368 -2.17 15.63 -4.87
C ALA A 368 -1.96 15.88 -6.37
N ILE A 369 -3.05 15.95 -7.13
CA ILE A 369 -3.00 16.21 -8.58
C ILE A 369 -2.44 17.62 -8.86
N HIS A 370 -2.79 18.60 -8.02
CA HIS A 370 -2.29 19.97 -8.12
C HIS A 370 -0.80 20.13 -7.77
N ALA A 371 -0.11 19.06 -7.36
CA ALA A 371 1.34 19.07 -7.24
C ALA A 371 2.05 18.96 -8.60
N PHE A 372 1.36 18.41 -9.61
CA PHE A 372 1.90 18.19 -10.95
C PHE A 372 1.31 19.14 -12.00
N GLY A 373 0.09 19.65 -11.77
CA GLY A 373 -0.62 20.58 -12.65
C GLY A 373 -0.84 21.96 -12.03
N GLY A 374 -1.02 22.97 -12.87
CA GLY A 374 -1.21 24.37 -12.43
C GLY A 374 -2.64 24.62 -11.94
N PRO A 375 -2.86 25.60 -11.06
CA PRO A 375 -4.18 25.85 -10.50
C PRO A 375 -5.23 26.19 -11.57
N ALA A 376 -4.87 26.90 -12.65
CA ALA A 376 -5.85 27.19 -13.69
C ALA A 376 -6.14 25.98 -14.60
N ALA A 377 -5.23 25.01 -14.70
CA ALA A 377 -5.41 23.79 -15.50
C ALA A 377 -6.20 22.73 -14.72
N VAL A 378 -5.95 22.60 -13.42
CA VAL A 378 -6.58 21.56 -12.58
C VAL A 378 -7.90 22.03 -11.95
N ALA A 379 -8.04 23.34 -11.67
CA ALA A 379 -9.04 23.87 -10.74
C ALA A 379 -9.68 25.22 -11.13
N ALA A 380 -9.48 25.75 -12.35
CA ALA A 380 -10.14 27.01 -12.74
C ALA A 380 -11.67 26.89 -12.76
N ASP A 381 -12.18 25.80 -13.33
CA ASP A 381 -13.58 25.44 -13.34
C ASP A 381 -13.74 23.91 -13.54
N SER A 382 -14.99 23.44 -13.57
CA SER A 382 -15.31 22.01 -13.73
C SER A 382 -14.93 21.42 -15.10
N ARG A 383 -14.41 22.23 -16.03
CA ARG A 383 -14.02 21.85 -17.39
C ARG A 383 -12.53 22.12 -17.69
N ALA A 384 -11.81 22.71 -16.74
CA ALA A 384 -10.41 23.08 -16.89
C ALA A 384 -9.50 21.87 -17.16
N TYR A 385 -9.85 20.70 -16.61
CA TYR A 385 -9.07 19.47 -16.77
C TYR A 385 -9.65 18.51 -17.82
N ILE A 386 -10.98 18.43 -17.91
CA ILE A 386 -11.71 17.64 -18.91
C ILE A 386 -12.76 18.54 -19.56
N ASP A 387 -12.66 18.71 -20.87
CA ASP A 387 -13.54 19.58 -21.63
C ASP A 387 -14.96 19.01 -21.79
N ALA A 388 -15.86 19.82 -22.35
CA ALA A 388 -17.26 19.41 -22.61
C ALA A 388 -17.40 18.26 -23.63
N ARG A 389 -16.34 17.89 -24.35
CA ARG A 389 -16.29 16.76 -25.29
C ARG A 389 -15.82 15.48 -24.59
N GLY A 390 -15.39 15.56 -23.33
CA GLY A 390 -14.86 14.45 -22.56
C GLY A 390 -13.41 14.10 -22.88
N LEU A 391 -12.64 15.06 -23.38
CA LEU A 391 -11.20 14.96 -23.63
C LEU A 391 -10.45 15.87 -22.65
N PHE A 392 -9.14 15.68 -22.50
CA PHE A 392 -8.31 16.66 -21.79
C PHE A 392 -8.44 18.03 -22.46
N ASP A 393 -8.56 19.11 -21.67
CA ASP A 393 -8.66 20.47 -22.21
C ASP A 393 -7.34 20.85 -22.90
N ASP A 394 -6.21 20.59 -22.24
CA ASP A 394 -4.88 20.58 -22.84
C ASP A 394 -4.24 19.17 -22.82
N ALA A 395 -4.40 18.46 -23.93
CA ALA A 395 -3.77 17.15 -24.13
C ALA A 395 -2.29 17.25 -24.54
N GLY A 396 -1.81 18.41 -25.01
CA GLY A 396 -0.51 18.55 -25.67
C GLY A 396 0.56 19.11 -24.74
N ALA A 397 1.76 18.55 -24.73
CA ALA A 397 2.88 19.21 -24.06
C ALA A 397 3.24 20.48 -24.86
N LEU A 398 2.96 21.66 -24.29
CA LEU A 398 3.36 22.94 -24.88
C LEU A 398 4.77 23.29 -24.40
N ASP A 399 5.67 23.57 -25.34
CA ASP A 399 6.99 24.10 -25.00
C ASP A 399 6.83 25.51 -24.42
N TYR A 400 7.39 25.73 -23.23
CA TYR A 400 7.46 27.07 -22.63
C TYR A 400 8.33 27.98 -23.50
N ASP A 401 7.75 29.05 -24.05
CA ASP A 401 8.49 30.07 -24.80
C ASP A 401 9.30 30.92 -23.82
N ILE A 402 10.61 30.67 -23.75
CA ILE A 402 11.55 31.53 -23.02
C ILE A 402 11.74 32.80 -23.86
N PRO A 403 11.33 34.00 -23.38
CA PRO A 403 11.48 35.23 -24.13
C PRO A 403 12.92 35.45 -24.57
N SER A 404 13.11 36.05 -25.75
CA SER A 404 14.44 36.29 -26.30
C SER A 404 15.32 37.07 -25.31
N GLY A 405 16.44 36.47 -24.88
CA GLY A 405 17.45 37.09 -24.01
C GLY A 405 17.70 36.42 -22.66
N PHE A 406 17.05 35.30 -22.36
CA PHE A 406 17.23 34.54 -21.12
C PHE A 406 17.96 33.21 -21.35
N THR A 407 18.95 32.89 -20.51
CA THR A 407 19.68 31.62 -20.52
C THR A 407 19.79 31.08 -19.09
N GLY A 408 19.01 30.04 -18.74
CA GLY A 408 19.13 29.32 -17.45
C GLY A 408 17.82 28.67 -16.96
N TYR A 409 17.91 27.54 -16.24
CA TYR A 409 16.77 26.82 -15.64
C TYR A 409 16.20 27.52 -14.38
N TRP A 410 16.98 28.38 -13.70
CA TRP A 410 16.60 29.03 -12.44
C TRP A 410 16.88 30.54 -12.47
N HIS A 411 15.93 31.36 -11.98
CA HIS A 411 16.02 32.83 -11.98
C HIS A 411 16.24 33.41 -10.56
N GLY A 412 17.01 34.50 -10.45
CA GLY A 412 17.19 35.25 -9.20
C GLY A 412 18.55 35.97 -9.14
N PRO A 413 18.64 37.17 -8.52
CA PRO A 413 19.82 38.03 -8.54
C PRO A 413 21.08 37.45 -7.85
N GLN A 414 21.00 36.23 -7.30
CA GLN A 414 22.10 35.56 -6.60
C GLN A 414 22.22 34.06 -6.94
N ASN A 415 21.61 33.59 -8.04
CA ASN A 415 21.66 32.17 -8.39
C ASN A 415 22.95 31.80 -9.16
N PRO A 416 23.83 30.95 -8.61
CA PRO A 416 25.11 30.58 -9.21
C PRO A 416 25.00 29.65 -10.44
N TYR A 417 23.81 29.12 -10.77
CA TYR A 417 23.60 28.24 -11.92
C TYR A 417 23.26 28.98 -13.24
N ASN A 418 23.53 30.30 -13.27
CA ASN A 418 23.30 31.17 -14.41
C ASN A 418 24.55 31.21 -15.32
N GLU A 419 24.92 30.09 -15.95
CA GLU A 419 26.05 30.04 -16.88
C GLU A 419 25.63 30.21 -18.35
N ALA A 420 26.39 31.04 -19.07
CA ALA A 420 25.97 31.73 -20.29
C ALA A 420 25.99 30.92 -21.61
N ASN A 421 26.11 29.59 -21.62
CA ASN A 421 26.44 28.85 -22.85
C ASN A 421 25.58 27.63 -23.20
N MET A 422 24.31 27.57 -22.77
CA MET A 422 23.38 26.47 -23.14
C MET A 422 22.03 27.00 -23.69
N GLY A 423 22.07 28.04 -24.51
CA GLY A 423 20.93 28.59 -25.28
C GLY A 423 21.39 29.82 -26.06
N GLY A 424 21.33 29.79 -27.40
CA GLY A 424 22.03 30.71 -28.29
C GLY A 424 21.65 32.20 -28.17
N VAL A 425 22.49 33.07 -28.76
CA VAL A 425 22.42 34.54 -28.64
C VAL A 425 21.33 35.13 -29.55
N PRO A 426 20.40 35.96 -29.02
CA PRO A 426 19.62 36.90 -29.84
C PRO A 426 20.34 38.25 -29.99
N VAL A 427 20.27 38.82 -31.20
CA VAL A 427 20.87 40.09 -31.61
C VAL A 427 20.17 41.29 -30.95
N PRO A 428 20.86 42.38 -30.57
CA PRO A 428 20.24 43.52 -29.89
C PRO A 428 19.21 44.25 -30.78
N GLN A 429 17.99 44.46 -30.28
CA GLN A 429 17.05 45.44 -30.86
C GLN A 429 17.28 46.82 -30.23
N ASN A 430 17.74 47.75 -31.08
CA ASN A 430 17.87 49.17 -30.78
C ASN A 430 16.46 49.82 -30.73
N PRO A 431 16.06 50.52 -29.64
CA PRO A 431 14.69 51.00 -29.45
C PRO A 431 14.30 52.24 -30.28
N ASN A 432 15.14 52.72 -31.21
CA ASN A 432 14.94 53.99 -31.91
C ASN A 432 14.58 53.85 -33.40
N LEU A 433 13.60 53.02 -33.76
CA LEU A 433 13.08 52.94 -35.13
C LEU A 433 11.56 53.10 -35.20
N GLY A 434 11.02 54.21 -34.67
CA GLY A 434 9.77 54.82 -35.15
C GLY A 434 8.52 53.93 -35.28
N VAL A 435 8.40 52.85 -34.50
CA VAL A 435 7.22 51.97 -34.55
C VAL A 435 6.10 52.55 -33.69
N ASP A 436 4.88 52.48 -34.22
CA ASP A 436 3.65 53.03 -33.64
C ASP A 436 3.43 52.58 -32.17
N PRO A 437 3.12 53.49 -31.23
CA PRO A 437 2.84 53.17 -29.83
C PRO A 437 1.74 52.12 -29.61
N SER A 438 0.80 51.94 -30.54
CA SER A 438 -0.23 50.89 -30.45
C SER A 438 0.34 49.48 -30.67
N ILE A 439 1.40 49.35 -31.49
CA ILE A 439 2.11 48.07 -31.70
C ILE A 439 3.00 47.78 -30.49
N LEU A 440 3.62 48.80 -29.90
CA LEU A 440 4.38 48.65 -28.65
C LEU A 440 3.47 48.35 -27.44
N ALA A 441 2.22 48.82 -27.46
CA ALA A 441 1.20 48.47 -26.47
C ALA A 441 0.71 47.02 -26.64
N ALA A 442 0.55 46.54 -27.89
CA ALA A 442 0.26 45.13 -28.16
C ALA A 442 1.41 44.19 -27.74
N LEU A 443 2.65 44.69 -27.68
CA LEU A 443 3.81 43.97 -27.15
C LEU A 443 4.00 44.12 -25.63
N LYS A 444 3.24 45.00 -24.96
CA LYS A 444 3.28 45.22 -23.50
C LYS A 444 2.20 44.47 -22.73
N ASP A 445 1.21 43.89 -23.41
CA ASP A 445 0.15 43.09 -22.80
C ASP A 445 0.54 41.62 -22.63
N LEU A 446 1.73 41.39 -22.05
CA LEU A 446 2.17 40.10 -21.55
C LEU A 446 2.70 40.26 -20.11
N SER A 447 2.00 41.07 -19.31
CA SER A 447 2.30 41.28 -17.88
C SER A 447 1.44 40.37 -17.01
N SER A 448 1.54 39.07 -17.22
CA SER A 448 1.39 38.06 -16.16
C SER A 448 2.65 37.22 -16.24
N GLY A 449 3.43 37.13 -15.17
CA GLY A 449 4.53 36.19 -15.14
C GLY A 449 3.99 34.80 -15.47
N HIS A 450 4.42 34.20 -16.58
CA HIS A 450 3.91 32.91 -17.05
C HIS A 450 4.44 31.71 -16.25
N ASN A 451 4.65 31.91 -14.95
CA ASN A 451 4.70 30.82 -13.97
C ASN A 451 3.39 30.71 -13.16
N ASP A 452 2.33 31.44 -13.54
CA ASP A 452 1.00 31.27 -12.93
C ASP A 452 0.27 30.00 -13.43
N ASN A 453 0.88 29.20 -14.30
CA ASN A 453 0.39 27.90 -14.75
C ASN A 453 1.50 26.85 -14.89
N SER A 454 1.13 25.56 -14.83
CA SER A 454 2.05 24.46 -15.08
C SER A 454 2.37 24.36 -16.58
N THR A 455 3.63 24.11 -16.90
CA THR A 455 4.07 23.74 -18.26
C THR A 455 3.75 22.28 -18.59
N VAL A 456 3.27 21.52 -17.61
CA VAL A 456 2.76 20.17 -17.79
C VAL A 456 1.30 20.28 -18.21
N SER A 457 0.98 19.71 -19.36
CA SER A 457 -0.39 19.62 -19.86
C SER A 457 -1.29 18.78 -18.95
N ASP A 458 -2.61 18.81 -19.13
CA ASP A 458 -3.53 18.03 -18.31
C ASP A 458 -3.28 16.52 -18.46
N ALA A 459 -3.01 16.09 -19.70
CA ALA A 459 -2.63 14.72 -19.99
C ALA A 459 -1.28 14.35 -19.33
N GLY A 460 -0.30 15.27 -19.32
CA GLY A 460 0.97 15.07 -18.62
C GLY A 460 0.77 14.98 -17.11
N THR A 461 -0.08 15.85 -16.56
CA THR A 461 -0.45 15.89 -15.14
C THR A 461 -1.10 14.59 -14.72
N PHE A 462 -2.02 14.05 -15.54
CA PHE A 462 -2.63 12.74 -15.31
C PHE A 462 -1.57 11.63 -15.25
N VAL A 463 -0.69 11.57 -16.25
CA VAL A 463 0.33 10.51 -16.32
C VAL A 463 1.30 10.60 -15.15
N MET A 464 1.72 11.79 -14.75
CA MET A 464 2.58 11.98 -13.58
C MET A 464 1.87 11.59 -12.27
N THR A 465 0.58 11.91 -12.14
CA THR A 465 -0.24 11.55 -10.98
C THR A 465 -0.44 10.04 -10.88
N GLU A 466 -0.72 9.35 -11.99
CA GLU A 466 -0.86 7.90 -11.99
C GLU A 466 0.48 7.22 -11.75
N ALA A 467 1.59 7.78 -12.26
CA ALA A 467 2.92 7.26 -12.01
C ALA A 467 3.36 7.47 -10.56
N SER A 468 2.93 8.55 -9.90
CA SER A 468 3.31 8.82 -8.51
C SER A 468 2.70 7.86 -7.49
N LEU A 469 1.69 7.05 -7.86
CA LEU A 469 1.21 5.95 -7.02
C LEU A 469 2.27 4.86 -6.78
N ASP A 470 3.18 4.67 -7.74
CA ASP A 470 4.24 3.64 -7.69
C ASP A 470 5.63 4.25 -7.42
N LEU A 471 5.73 5.57 -7.23
CA LEU A 471 6.98 6.29 -6.97
C LEU A 471 6.97 6.88 -5.58
N HIS A 472 8.12 6.84 -4.91
CA HIS A 472 8.28 7.40 -3.58
C HIS A 472 9.57 8.22 -3.51
N CYS A 473 9.51 9.37 -2.84
CA CYS A 473 10.67 10.18 -2.46
C CYS A 473 10.96 9.96 -0.97
N TRP A 474 11.19 8.69 -0.61
CA TRP A 474 11.43 8.23 0.76
C TRP A 474 12.90 8.31 1.17
N GLY A 475 13.14 8.00 2.46
CA GLY A 475 14.47 7.86 3.03
C GLY A 475 15.17 6.56 2.65
N GLN A 476 16.22 6.25 3.40
CA GLN A 476 16.95 4.99 3.28
C GLN A 476 16.44 3.99 4.34
N ASN A 477 16.89 2.74 4.28
CA ASN A 477 16.58 1.76 5.32
C ASN A 477 17.14 2.25 6.69
N PRO A 478 16.28 2.36 7.72
CA PRO A 478 16.68 2.75 9.06
C PRO A 478 17.72 1.83 9.69
N VAL A 479 17.76 0.57 9.27
CA VAL A 479 18.70 -0.44 9.76
C VAL A 479 20.01 -0.31 8.99
N VAL A 480 21.05 0.22 9.64
CA VAL A 480 22.39 0.32 9.05
C VAL A 480 23.06 -1.05 9.04
N THR A 481 23.06 -1.73 10.19
CA THR A 481 23.54 -3.11 10.30
C THR A 481 22.63 -3.96 11.18
N ALA A 482 22.59 -5.25 10.90
CA ALA A 482 21.88 -6.23 11.71
C ALA A 482 22.69 -7.51 11.93
N LYS A 483 22.44 -8.14 13.07
CA LYS A 483 23.08 -9.38 13.49
C LYS A 483 22.15 -10.23 14.35
N LEU A 484 22.04 -11.52 14.03
CA LEU A 484 21.27 -12.48 14.82
C LEU A 484 22.19 -13.31 15.71
N GLN A 485 21.91 -13.36 17.01
CA GLN A 485 22.57 -14.25 17.95
C GLN A 485 21.61 -15.29 18.52
N LEU A 486 22.05 -16.54 18.56
CA LEU A 486 21.32 -17.66 19.15
C LEU A 486 22.17 -18.26 20.28
N ASN A 487 21.65 -18.28 21.50
CA ASN A 487 22.35 -18.73 22.72
C ASN A 487 23.72 -18.05 22.92
N GLY A 488 23.81 -16.76 22.58
CA GLY A 488 25.02 -15.96 22.70
C GLY A 488 26.07 -16.17 21.60
N GLN A 489 25.79 -17.04 20.62
CA GLN A 489 26.65 -17.27 19.45
C GLN A 489 26.07 -16.59 18.21
N ASP A 490 26.97 -16.08 17.36
CA ASP A 490 26.58 -15.38 16.15
C ASP A 490 26.11 -16.36 15.07
N ARG A 491 24.85 -16.23 14.65
CA ARG A 491 24.31 -17.05 13.56
C ARG A 491 24.88 -16.65 12.21
N PHE A 492 25.22 -15.37 12.06
CA PHE A 492 25.96 -14.82 10.93
C PHE A 492 26.79 -13.61 11.40
N SER A 493 27.86 -13.28 10.68
CA SER A 493 28.61 -12.05 10.88
C SER A 493 27.72 -10.85 10.60
N GLU A 494 27.89 -9.76 11.33
CA GLU A 494 27.16 -8.51 11.09
C GLU A 494 27.18 -8.11 9.61
N ARG A 495 26.02 -7.67 9.11
CA ARG A 495 25.80 -7.29 7.71
C ARG A 495 24.99 -6.01 7.64
N GLU A 496 25.15 -5.28 6.54
CA GLU A 496 24.41 -4.07 6.25
C GLU A 496 22.90 -4.35 6.05
N GLY A 497 22.05 -3.37 6.36
CA GLY A 497 20.59 -3.47 6.15
C GLY A 497 20.21 -3.78 4.71
N THR A 498 20.92 -3.20 3.74
CA THR A 498 20.74 -3.44 2.29
C THR A 498 20.83 -4.92 1.92
N TYR A 499 21.61 -5.72 2.65
CA TYR A 499 21.67 -7.17 2.45
C TYR A 499 20.32 -7.83 2.76
N PHE A 500 19.65 -7.40 3.82
CA PHE A 500 18.36 -7.94 4.25
C PHE A 500 17.20 -7.36 3.45
N SER A 501 17.33 -6.16 2.89
CA SER A 501 16.30 -5.56 2.03
C SER A 501 16.34 -6.05 0.59
N TRP A 502 17.52 -6.31 0.01
CA TRP A 502 17.61 -6.64 -1.42
C TRP A 502 18.12 -8.05 -1.69
N VAL A 503 19.20 -8.48 -1.02
CA VAL A 503 19.83 -9.78 -1.33
C VAL A 503 18.98 -10.94 -0.83
N GLN A 504 18.47 -10.86 0.39
CA GLN A 504 17.63 -11.91 0.98
C GLN A 504 16.30 -12.09 0.21
N PRO A 505 15.52 -11.02 -0.08
CA PRO A 505 14.34 -11.13 -0.92
C PRO A 505 14.65 -11.64 -2.32
N TYR A 506 15.69 -11.14 -2.99
CA TYR A 506 16.09 -11.64 -4.30
C TYR A 506 16.39 -13.16 -4.32
N GLN A 507 16.88 -13.72 -3.22
CA GLN A 507 17.20 -15.14 -3.11
C GLN A 507 16.00 -16.04 -2.79
N SER A 508 15.01 -15.52 -2.07
CA SER A 508 14.00 -16.35 -1.38
C SER A 508 12.54 -15.95 -1.64
N HIS A 509 12.30 -14.76 -2.20
CA HIS A 509 10.98 -14.22 -2.48
C HIS A 509 10.76 -13.94 -3.97
N THR A 510 9.50 -13.76 -4.34
CA THR A 510 9.09 -13.44 -5.70
C THR A 510 9.53 -12.04 -6.13
N ARG A 511 9.55 -11.07 -5.21
CA ARG A 511 9.91 -9.67 -5.48
C ARG A 511 10.74 -9.06 -4.33
N CYS A 512 11.57 -8.07 -4.65
CA CYS A 512 12.19 -7.19 -3.65
C CYS A 512 11.18 -6.12 -3.18
N PRO A 513 11.01 -5.94 -1.86
CA PRO A 513 10.09 -4.95 -1.31
C PRO A 513 10.64 -3.53 -1.48
N ASP A 514 9.80 -2.55 -1.15
CA ASP A 514 10.24 -1.17 -0.95
C ASP A 514 11.22 -1.05 0.23
N GLU A 515 11.99 0.04 0.25
CA GLU A 515 13.07 0.24 1.21
C GLU A 515 12.56 0.26 2.67
N GLY A 516 13.35 -0.31 3.60
CA GLY A 516 13.00 -0.37 5.02
C GLY A 516 12.39 -1.70 5.49
N ILE A 517 11.96 -2.56 4.55
CA ILE A 517 11.59 -3.95 4.86
C ILE A 517 12.84 -4.82 4.85
N ASN A 518 13.08 -5.56 5.94
CA ASN A 518 14.24 -6.42 6.10
C ASN A 518 13.81 -7.87 6.29
N VAL A 519 14.45 -8.79 5.57
CA VAL A 519 14.12 -10.23 5.61
C VAL A 519 15.35 -11.07 5.91
N TYR A 520 15.17 -12.11 6.71
CA TYR A 520 16.13 -13.19 6.86
C TYR A 520 15.43 -14.55 6.83
N SER A 521 15.69 -15.32 5.77
CA SER A 521 15.08 -16.64 5.60
C SER A 521 15.98 -17.77 6.12
N PHE A 522 15.37 -18.70 6.86
CA PHE A 522 15.96 -20.01 7.18
C PHE A 522 15.57 -21.09 6.15
N ALA A 523 14.64 -20.77 5.25
CA ALA A 523 14.08 -21.65 4.24
C ALA A 523 14.64 -21.31 2.84
N LEU A 524 14.85 -22.32 1.99
CA LEU A 524 15.19 -22.07 0.59
C LEU A 524 14.06 -21.39 -0.21
N ARG A 525 12.79 -21.71 0.11
CA ARG A 525 11.58 -21.18 -0.53
C ARG A 525 10.50 -20.96 0.54
N PRO A 526 10.55 -19.83 1.27
CA PRO A 526 9.58 -19.52 2.33
C PRO A 526 8.15 -19.37 1.82
N GLU A 527 7.92 -19.02 0.56
CA GLU A 527 6.56 -18.86 0.00
C GLU A 527 5.85 -20.20 -0.27
N GLU A 528 6.62 -21.27 -0.54
CA GLU A 528 6.05 -22.58 -0.82
C GLU A 528 5.46 -23.23 0.43
N HIS A 529 4.39 -24.00 0.24
CA HIS A 529 3.82 -24.83 1.30
C HIS A 529 4.77 -25.96 1.72
N GLN A 530 5.51 -26.51 0.75
CA GLN A 530 6.49 -27.56 1.00
C GLN A 530 7.65 -27.02 1.84
N PRO A 531 7.93 -27.57 3.03
CA PRO A 531 9.03 -27.10 3.86
C PRO A 531 10.39 -27.30 3.18
N SER A 532 11.21 -26.25 3.20
CA SER A 532 12.53 -26.22 2.56
C SER A 532 13.64 -25.68 3.48
N GLY A 533 13.43 -25.74 4.80
CA GLY A 533 14.34 -25.23 5.84
C GLY A 533 13.59 -24.48 6.94
N THR A 534 14.00 -24.66 8.20
CA THR A 534 13.42 -23.99 9.37
C THR A 534 14.46 -23.88 10.50
N CYS A 535 14.23 -22.96 11.44
CA CYS A 535 14.94 -22.87 12.70
C CYS A 535 13.95 -23.07 13.86
N ASN A 536 14.21 -24.01 14.78
CA ASN A 536 13.29 -24.30 15.87
C ASN A 536 13.54 -23.38 17.07
N PHE A 537 12.73 -22.33 17.20
CA PHE A 537 12.87 -21.35 18.28
C PHE A 537 12.45 -21.90 19.65
N SER A 538 11.60 -22.94 19.71
CA SER A 538 11.26 -23.59 20.99
C SER A 538 12.43 -24.39 21.61
N ARG A 539 13.55 -24.53 20.91
CA ARG A 539 14.78 -25.15 21.42
C ARG A 539 15.90 -24.15 21.66
N ILE A 540 15.64 -22.87 21.45
CA ILE A 540 16.61 -21.79 21.62
C ILE A 540 16.22 -21.02 22.88
N ASP A 541 17.09 -21.02 23.89
CA ASP A 541 16.82 -20.37 25.17
C ASP A 541 16.87 -18.84 25.05
N ASN A 542 17.79 -18.33 24.22
CA ASN A 542 17.97 -16.90 24.01
C ASN A 542 18.28 -16.56 22.56
N ALA A 543 17.29 -16.04 21.84
CA ALA A 543 17.47 -15.46 20.52
C ALA A 543 17.43 -13.92 20.63
N THR A 544 18.46 -13.24 20.10
CA THR A 544 18.53 -11.78 20.13
C THR A 544 18.90 -11.22 18.77
N LEU A 545 18.11 -10.27 18.29
CA LEU A 545 18.39 -9.47 17.11
C LEU A 545 19.07 -8.17 17.55
N GLN A 546 20.32 -7.98 17.11
CA GLN A 546 21.08 -6.76 17.35
C GLN A 546 20.97 -5.88 16.11
N LEU A 547 20.53 -4.63 16.32
CA LEU A 547 20.34 -3.65 15.27
C LEU A 547 21.16 -2.41 15.57
N VAL A 548 21.81 -1.87 14.54
CA VAL A 548 22.34 -0.51 14.53
C VAL A 548 21.49 0.32 13.59
N LEU A 549 20.86 1.36 14.13
CA LEU A 549 19.93 2.24 13.44
C LEU A 549 20.62 3.51 12.96
N SER A 550 20.09 4.12 11.90
CA SER A 550 20.57 5.37 11.35
C SER A 550 20.31 6.53 12.31
N ASN A 551 21.18 7.55 12.28
CA ASN A 551 20.98 8.75 13.11
C ASN A 551 19.66 9.45 12.74
N ALA A 552 19.28 9.50 11.47
CA ALA A 552 18.02 10.12 11.03
C ALA A 552 16.79 9.54 11.75
N THR A 553 16.84 8.25 12.08
CA THR A 553 15.79 7.49 12.76
C THR A 553 15.67 7.82 14.26
N VAL A 554 16.78 7.94 14.98
CA VAL A 554 16.81 7.96 16.46
C VAL A 554 17.67 9.06 17.09
N GLU A 555 18.05 10.11 16.34
CA GLU A 555 18.85 11.22 16.88
C GLU A 555 18.05 12.11 17.84
N GLY A 556 18.68 12.47 18.97
CA GLY A 556 18.13 13.41 19.94
C GLY A 556 16.92 12.86 20.70
N THR A 557 15.76 13.47 20.49
CA THR A 557 14.47 13.04 21.08
C THR A 557 13.62 12.20 20.13
N LYS A 558 14.12 11.90 18.92
CA LYS A 558 13.41 11.04 17.97
C LYS A 558 13.39 9.61 18.48
N THR A 559 12.25 8.95 18.27
CA THR A 559 12.03 7.56 18.64
C THR A 559 11.43 6.82 17.46
N ALA A 560 11.61 5.50 17.45
CA ALA A 560 11.08 4.61 16.44
C ALA A 560 10.56 3.33 17.09
N LYS A 561 9.75 2.58 16.35
CA LYS A 561 9.24 1.27 16.76
C LYS A 561 9.81 0.19 15.87
N VAL A 562 10.33 -0.85 16.47
CA VAL A 562 10.78 -2.05 15.76
C VAL A 562 9.69 -3.10 15.84
N ARG A 563 9.29 -3.61 14.67
CA ARG A 563 8.34 -4.72 14.55
C ARG A 563 9.07 -5.91 13.98
N VAL A 564 8.98 -7.06 14.66
CA VAL A 564 9.57 -8.31 14.20
C VAL A 564 8.48 -9.36 14.06
N TYR A 565 8.33 -9.87 12.85
CA TYR A 565 7.41 -10.92 12.46
C TYR A 565 8.19 -12.22 12.22
N ALA A 566 7.59 -13.34 12.61
CA ALA A 566 8.10 -14.68 12.32
C ALA A 566 6.98 -15.55 11.75
N THR A 567 7.23 -16.20 10.62
CA THR A 567 6.32 -17.21 10.06
C THR A 567 6.78 -18.58 10.52
N ASN A 568 5.92 -19.36 11.17
CA ASN A 568 6.27 -20.68 11.68
C ASN A 568 5.33 -21.77 11.18
N TYR A 569 5.81 -23.02 11.22
CA TYR A 569 4.96 -24.18 10.99
C TYR A 569 4.30 -24.67 12.28
N ASN A 570 3.09 -25.19 12.13
CA ASN A 570 2.38 -25.97 13.15
C ASN A 570 1.50 -27.02 12.46
N VAL A 571 0.94 -27.96 13.22
CA VAL A 571 0.08 -29.01 12.69
C VAL A 571 -1.34 -28.82 13.23
N LEU A 572 -2.29 -28.60 12.33
CA LEU A 572 -3.72 -28.59 12.65
C LEU A 572 -4.26 -30.01 12.48
N ARG A 573 -4.78 -30.59 13.56
CA ARG A 573 -5.41 -31.91 13.55
C ARG A 573 -6.92 -31.77 13.59
N ILE A 574 -7.61 -32.48 12.70
CA ILE A 574 -9.07 -32.52 12.66
C ILE A 574 -9.51 -33.98 12.77
N MET A 575 -10.16 -34.32 13.88
CA MET A 575 -10.62 -35.69 14.16
C MET A 575 -11.94 -35.66 14.92
N SER A 576 -12.84 -36.59 14.59
CA SER A 576 -14.11 -36.79 15.29
C SER A 576 -14.96 -35.51 15.43
N GLY A 577 -14.98 -34.66 14.40
CA GLY A 577 -15.78 -33.43 14.40
C GLY A 577 -15.15 -32.23 15.09
N MET A 578 -13.92 -32.34 15.59
CA MET A 578 -13.21 -31.29 16.33
C MET A 578 -11.84 -31.03 15.70
N GLY A 579 -11.41 -29.77 15.72
CA GLY A 579 -10.11 -29.32 15.24
C GLY A 579 -9.30 -28.60 16.32
N GLY A 580 -7.99 -28.80 16.34
CA GLY A 580 -7.09 -28.12 17.26
C GLY A 580 -5.62 -28.21 16.84
N LEU A 581 -4.81 -27.32 17.40
CA LEU A 581 -3.36 -27.29 17.17
C LEU A 581 -2.68 -28.45 17.91
N ALA A 582 -1.74 -29.12 17.26
CA ALA A 582 -0.94 -30.19 17.86
C ALA A 582 0.07 -29.66 18.89
N TYR A 583 0.55 -28.43 18.72
CA TYR A 583 1.53 -27.80 19.60
C TYR A 583 1.02 -26.43 20.06
N SER A 584 1.04 -26.21 21.38
CA SER A 584 0.66 -24.96 22.04
C SER A 584 1.73 -24.66 23.08
N ASN A 585 2.65 -23.74 22.79
CA ASN A 585 3.74 -23.32 23.69
C ASN A 585 3.72 -21.83 23.93
#